data_AF-A0AAE4K3I4-F1
#
_entry.id   AF-A0AAE4K3I4-F1
#
_cell.length_a   1.000
_cell.length_b   1.000
_cell.length_c   1.000
_cell.angle_alpha   90.00
_cell.angle_beta   90.00
_cell.angle_gamma   90.00
#
_symmetry.space_group_name_H-M   'P 1'
#
loop_
_entity.id
_entity.type
_entity.pdbx_description
1 polymer ?
#
loop_
_entity_poly.entity_id
_entity_poly.type
_entity_poly.pdbx_seq_one_letter_code
_entity_poly.pdbx_strand_id
1 'polypeptide(L)'
;MLTASIDKVAANANLKASLGSYFAGTDVQRWKTLTVTEFPNGIEVFLDENRETYSDGQIFDYSTECEEPTKRGEGDHERARIVAARRAKTKVRRLAKMLQADCLLTLTYRECVTDYARVEADFKAFRERLRTVGDFHYVATLEVQKRGALHVHIACQQFPAWLQNQHGIRVRSWNLIRSMWRRVVGKDNGNVDFTRPRGRNSAHRIASYISKYVSKNLEESRFNKKSYWASRGISKPNQYKIYFKADTDSFDIVVLVAQEFSMRGFDDITQYHDRLNSFYWFAAGKG
;
A
#
# COMPACT_ATOMS: atom_id res chain seq x y z
N MET A 1 -25.30 -7.28 9.62
CA MET A 1 -25.51 -5.92 9.08
C MET A 1 -25.38 -4.95 10.23
N LEU A 2 -24.34 -4.12 10.25
CA LEU A 2 -24.24 -2.90 11.06
C LEU A 2 -23.03 -2.11 10.54
N THR A 3 -23.11 -1.65 9.29
CA THR A 3 -22.27 -0.55 8.79
C THR A 3 -23.03 0.72 9.08
N ALA A 4 -23.04 1.17 10.33
CA ALA A 4 -23.41 2.55 10.61
C ALA A 4 -22.24 3.40 10.10
N SER A 5 -22.44 4.05 8.96
CA SER A 5 -21.59 5.17 8.54
C SER A 5 -21.61 6.18 9.68
N ILE A 6 -20.54 6.22 10.49
CA ILE A 6 -20.39 7.23 11.52
C ILE A 6 -20.46 8.58 10.81
N ASP A 7 -21.49 9.36 11.15
CA ASP A 7 -21.59 10.74 10.73
C ASP A 7 -20.44 11.51 11.38
N LYS A 8 -19.38 11.69 10.58
CA LYS A 8 -18.14 12.33 11.03
C LYS A 8 -18.38 13.78 11.47
N VAL A 9 -19.42 14.44 10.95
CA VAL A 9 -19.77 15.81 11.32
C VAL A 9 -20.39 15.81 12.71
N ALA A 10 -21.34 14.90 12.96
CA ALA A 10 -21.96 14.75 14.28
C ALA A 10 -20.95 14.29 15.35
N ALA A 11 -20.06 13.35 15.01
CA ALA A 11 -19.01 12.89 15.91
C ALA A 11 -18.02 14.00 16.28
N ASN A 12 -17.62 14.85 15.32
CA ASN A 12 -16.80 16.04 15.55
C ASN A 12 -17.50 17.08 16.44
N ALA A 13 -18.78 17.33 16.19
CA ALA A 13 -19.57 18.28 16.97
C ALA A 13 -19.72 17.81 18.43
N ASN A 14 -19.97 16.52 18.63
CA ASN A 14 -20.05 15.92 19.96
C ASN A 14 -18.70 15.93 20.69
N LEU A 15 -17.59 15.65 19.98
CA LEU A 15 -16.25 15.77 20.57
C LEU A 15 -15.96 17.22 20.99
N LYS A 16 -16.21 18.20 20.13
CA LYS A 16 -16.05 19.63 20.43
C LYS A 16 -16.88 20.06 21.63
N ALA A 17 -18.14 19.61 21.69
CA ALA A 17 -19.02 19.89 22.82
C ALA A 17 -18.51 19.25 24.13
N SER A 18 -18.00 18.01 24.07
CA SER A 18 -17.48 17.29 25.24
C SER A 18 -16.13 17.80 25.74
N LEU A 19 -15.31 18.36 24.85
CA LEU A 19 -13.95 18.80 25.14
C LEU A 19 -13.85 20.32 25.37
N GLY A 20 -14.95 21.07 25.26
CA GLY A 20 -15.04 22.47 25.67
C GLY A 20 -13.94 23.39 25.09
N SER A 21 -13.59 24.43 25.85
CA SER A 21 -12.61 25.47 25.51
C SER A 21 -11.18 24.97 25.23
N TYR A 22 -10.90 23.67 25.32
CA TYR A 22 -9.59 23.08 25.03
C TYR A 22 -9.17 23.21 23.56
N PHE A 23 -10.12 23.41 22.63
CA PHE A 23 -9.86 23.63 21.20
C PHE A 23 -10.09 25.06 20.73
N ALA A 24 -10.31 26.01 21.64
CA ALA A 24 -10.55 27.42 21.33
C ALA A 24 -9.40 28.28 21.86
N GLY A 25 -8.28 28.31 21.15
CA GLY A 25 -7.16 29.19 21.47
C GLY A 25 -6.06 29.09 20.42
N THR A 26 -5.46 30.21 20.01
CA THR A 26 -4.43 30.32 18.97
C THR A 26 -3.06 29.75 19.36
N ASP A 27 -2.96 29.08 20.51
CA ASP A 27 -1.71 28.56 21.04
C ASP A 27 -1.32 27.22 20.39
N VAL A 28 -0.07 27.11 19.98
CA VAL A 28 0.50 25.87 19.45
C VAL A 28 0.49 24.81 20.56
N GLN A 29 -0.45 23.86 20.48
CA GLN A 29 -0.46 22.71 21.36
C GLN A 29 0.25 21.53 20.69
N ARG A 30 1.15 20.91 21.45
CA ARG A 30 1.82 19.67 21.05
C ARG A 30 0.95 18.48 21.41
N TRP A 31 0.86 17.53 20.50
CA TRP A 31 0.12 16.28 20.70
C TRP A 31 0.97 15.10 20.27
N LYS A 32 0.85 14.00 21.00
CA LYS A 32 1.30 12.70 20.50
C LYS A 32 0.19 12.11 19.65
N THR A 33 0.53 11.61 18.47
CA THR A 33 -0.46 11.05 17.54
C THR A 33 -0.20 9.58 17.31
N LEU A 34 -1.20 8.76 17.60
CA LEU A 34 -1.20 7.35 17.27
C LEU A 34 -2.03 7.13 15.99
N THR A 35 -1.37 6.90 14.87
CA THR A 35 -2.01 6.56 13.59
C THR A 35 -2.18 5.06 13.48
N VAL A 36 -3.42 4.59 13.44
CA VAL A 36 -3.76 3.17 13.30
C VAL A 36 -4.19 2.90 11.87
N THR A 37 -3.63 1.86 11.25
CA THR A 37 -3.97 1.41 9.90
C THR A 37 -4.31 -0.07 9.92
N GLU A 38 -5.56 -0.40 9.60
CA GLU A 38 -6.07 -1.77 9.63
C GLU A 38 -6.06 -2.41 8.24
N PHE A 39 -5.67 -3.68 8.22
CA PHE A 39 -5.66 -4.57 7.05
C PHE A 39 -6.45 -5.83 7.38
N PRO A 40 -6.89 -6.62 6.38
CA PRO A 40 -7.70 -7.82 6.62
C PRO A 40 -7.12 -8.80 7.64
N ASN A 41 -5.80 -9.03 7.64
CA ASN A 41 -5.11 -9.96 8.54
C ASN A 41 -4.04 -9.30 9.41
N GLY A 42 -4.11 -7.98 9.61
CA GLY A 42 -3.10 -7.30 10.43
C GLY A 42 -3.34 -5.82 10.62
N ILE A 43 -2.51 -5.22 11.45
CA ILE A 43 -2.62 -3.83 11.87
C ILE A 43 -1.21 -3.20 11.85
N GLU A 44 -1.14 -1.92 11.52
CA GLU A 44 0.05 -1.11 11.66
C GLU A 44 -0.29 0.11 12.51
N VAL A 45 0.54 0.40 13.50
CA VAL A 45 0.37 1.52 14.42
C VAL A 45 1.63 2.37 14.39
N PHE A 46 1.47 3.68 14.27
CA PHE A 46 2.57 4.63 14.25
C PHE A 46 2.32 5.70 15.31
N LEU A 47 3.18 5.77 16.32
CA LEU A 47 3.17 6.81 17.33
C LEU A 47 4.20 7.87 16.95
N ASP A 48 3.70 9.07 16.68
CA ASP A 48 4.49 10.29 16.49
C ASP A 48 4.48 11.08 17.80
N GLU A 49 5.65 11.31 18.39
CA GLU A 49 5.76 11.97 19.70
C GLU A 49 5.81 13.50 19.61
N ASN A 50 6.11 14.05 18.42
CA ASN A 50 6.49 15.46 18.27
C ASN A 50 5.59 16.24 17.31
N ARG A 51 4.34 15.81 17.10
CA ARG A 51 3.45 16.50 16.16
C ARG A 51 2.92 17.80 16.76
N GLU A 52 3.35 18.91 16.20
CA GLU A 52 2.75 20.22 16.45
C GLU A 52 1.49 20.37 15.57
N THR A 53 0.34 20.70 16.15
CA THR A 53 -0.90 20.96 15.38
C THR A 53 -1.53 22.27 15.81
N TYR A 54 -1.96 23.07 14.82
CA TYR A 54 -2.75 24.27 15.04
C TYR A 54 -4.18 23.87 15.43
N SER A 55 -4.71 24.55 16.45
CA SER A 55 -6.02 24.35 17.06
C SER A 55 -7.19 24.89 16.22
N ASP A 56 -7.14 24.83 14.88
CA ASP A 56 -8.27 25.28 14.05
C ASP A 56 -9.45 24.28 14.04
N GLY A 57 -9.56 23.46 15.09
CA GLY A 57 -10.77 22.72 15.41
C GLY A 57 -11.22 21.69 14.38
N GLN A 58 -10.34 21.19 13.50
CA GLN A 58 -10.64 20.08 12.60
C GLN A 58 -9.80 18.85 12.96
N ILE A 59 -10.34 18.02 13.85
CA ILE A 59 -9.62 16.87 14.44
C ILE A 59 -9.63 15.64 13.51
N PHE A 60 -10.62 15.52 12.62
CA PHE A 60 -10.83 14.29 11.85
C PHE A 60 -10.42 14.33 10.37
N ASP A 61 -9.98 15.47 9.83
CA ASP A 61 -9.66 15.58 8.41
C ASP A 61 -8.17 15.81 8.16
N TYR A 62 -7.36 14.83 8.55
CA TYR A 62 -6.04 14.66 7.95
C TYR A 62 -5.79 13.19 7.68
N SER A 63 -6.47 12.68 6.64
CA SER A 63 -5.87 11.61 5.83
C SER A 63 -4.44 12.03 5.48
N THR A 64 -3.49 11.10 5.58
CA THR A 64 -2.05 11.36 5.45
C THR A 64 -1.74 12.38 4.34
N GLU A 65 -1.21 13.56 4.73
CA GLU A 65 -0.66 14.61 3.86
C GLU A 65 -1.60 15.23 2.81
N CYS A 66 -2.44 16.18 3.23
CA CYS A 66 -2.76 17.32 2.37
C CYS A 66 -1.74 18.43 2.67
N GLU A 67 -0.52 18.30 2.15
CA GLU A 67 0.25 19.52 1.84
C GLU A 67 -0.56 20.26 0.79
N GLU A 68 -0.83 21.55 1.02
CA GLU A 68 -1.39 22.39 -0.04
C GLU A 68 -0.48 22.24 -1.26
N PRO A 69 -1.01 21.78 -2.41
CA PRO A 69 -0.18 21.61 -3.59
C PRO A 69 0.43 22.97 -3.92
N THR A 70 1.76 23.05 -3.94
CA THR A 70 2.43 24.26 -4.41
C THR A 70 1.91 24.60 -5.80
N LYS A 71 1.74 25.90 -6.10
CA LYS A 71 1.26 26.34 -7.40
C LYS A 71 2.09 25.66 -8.49
N ARG A 72 1.41 25.08 -9.48
CA ARG A 72 2.03 24.34 -10.58
C ARG A 72 3.10 25.21 -11.25
N GLY A 73 4.38 24.88 -11.07
CA GLY A 73 5.51 25.63 -11.62
C GLY A 73 6.43 26.27 -10.59
N GLU A 74 6.02 26.34 -9.32
CA GLU A 74 6.82 26.88 -8.22
C GLU A 74 7.04 25.81 -7.14
N GLY A 75 8.30 25.44 -6.92
CA GLY A 75 8.69 24.49 -5.88
C GLY A 75 9.98 23.72 -6.21
N ASP A 76 10.63 23.23 -5.16
CA ASP A 76 11.78 22.32 -5.27
C ASP A 76 11.31 20.99 -5.90
N HIS A 77 11.57 20.85 -7.20
CA HIS A 77 11.19 19.69 -8.00
C HIS A 77 11.75 18.37 -7.43
N GLU A 78 12.91 18.41 -6.76
CA GLU A 78 13.53 17.23 -6.18
C GLU A 78 12.79 16.81 -4.91
N ARG A 79 12.44 17.76 -4.03
CA ARG A 79 11.59 17.47 -2.86
C ARG A 79 10.23 16.90 -3.27
N ALA A 80 9.57 17.53 -4.24
CA ALA A 80 8.28 17.06 -4.74
C ALA A 80 8.36 15.62 -5.29
N ARG A 81 9.46 15.29 -5.98
CA ARG A 81 9.73 13.95 -6.49
C ARG A 81 9.94 12.93 -5.39
N ILE A 82 10.72 13.26 -4.36
CA ILE A 82 10.97 12.39 -3.20
C ILE A 82 9.66 12.11 -2.46
N VAL A 83 8.84 13.13 -2.22
CA VAL A 83 7.54 12.99 -1.55
C VAL A 83 6.59 12.14 -2.38
N ALA A 84 6.49 12.39 -3.69
CA ALA A 84 5.68 11.57 -4.59
C ALA A 84 6.11 10.09 -4.59
N ALA A 85 7.42 9.83 -4.50
CA ALA A 85 7.94 8.48 -4.40
C ALA A 85 7.62 7.77 -3.09
N ARG A 86 7.72 8.47 -1.95
CA ARG A 86 7.30 7.94 -0.65
C ARG A 86 5.81 7.64 -0.62
N ARG A 87 4.97 8.53 -1.17
CA ARG A 87 3.51 8.32 -1.30
C ARG A 87 3.19 7.12 -2.18
N ALA A 88 3.80 7.00 -3.35
CA ALA A 88 3.60 5.88 -4.27
C ALA A 88 4.01 4.54 -3.64
N LYS A 89 5.19 4.49 -3.00
CA LYS A 89 5.68 3.30 -2.27
C LYS A 89 4.69 2.86 -1.19
N THR A 90 4.26 3.81 -0.34
CA THR A 90 3.31 3.56 0.74
C THR A 90 1.98 3.05 0.20
N LYS A 91 1.47 3.67 -0.86
CA LYS A 91 0.20 3.26 -1.49
C LYS A 91 0.28 1.86 -2.07
N VAL A 92 1.36 1.52 -2.78
CA VAL A 92 1.56 0.17 -3.34
C VAL A 92 1.67 -0.88 -2.23
N ARG A 93 2.43 -0.61 -1.16
CA ARG A 93 2.51 -1.51 0.01
C ARG A 93 1.13 -1.75 0.61
N ARG A 94 0.38 -0.67 0.86
CA ARG A 94 -0.96 -0.76 1.46
C ARG A 94 -1.93 -1.54 0.56
N LEU A 95 -1.94 -1.26 -0.75
CA LEU A 95 -2.79 -1.99 -1.70
C LEU A 95 -2.45 -3.48 -1.76
N ALA A 96 -1.16 -3.84 -1.76
CA ALA A 96 -0.75 -5.25 -1.76
C ALA A 96 -1.17 -5.99 -0.47
N LYS A 97 -1.11 -5.31 0.69
CA LYS A 97 -1.63 -5.86 1.96
C LYS A 97 -3.15 -5.98 1.97
N MET A 98 -3.87 -4.98 1.46
CA MET A 98 -5.34 -5.01 1.34
C MET A 98 -5.82 -6.11 0.40
N LEU A 99 -5.07 -6.34 -0.69
CA LEU A 99 -5.29 -7.46 -1.61
C LEU A 99 -5.00 -8.83 -0.98
N GLN A 100 -4.32 -8.88 0.18
CA GLN A 100 -3.77 -10.11 0.74
C GLN A 100 -2.94 -10.88 -0.29
N ALA A 101 -2.11 -10.16 -1.06
CA ALA A 101 -1.34 -10.77 -2.13
C ALA A 101 -0.46 -11.92 -1.60
N ASP A 102 -0.56 -13.10 -2.19
CA ASP A 102 0.19 -14.29 -1.80
C ASP A 102 1.04 -14.86 -2.95
N CYS A 103 0.90 -14.28 -4.14
CA CYS A 103 1.63 -14.65 -5.33
C CYS A 103 2.25 -13.43 -6.01
N LEU A 104 3.47 -13.60 -6.50
CA LEU A 104 4.16 -12.65 -7.36
C LEU A 104 4.32 -13.26 -8.75
N LEU A 105 3.90 -12.53 -9.76
CA LEU A 105 4.21 -12.82 -11.16
C LEU A 105 5.27 -11.84 -11.66
N THR A 106 6.23 -12.35 -12.43
CA THR A 106 7.21 -11.52 -13.12
C THR A 106 7.08 -11.77 -14.63
N LEU A 107 6.58 -10.78 -15.35
CA LEU A 107 6.53 -10.81 -16.82
C LEU A 107 7.88 -10.36 -17.36
N THR A 108 8.46 -11.19 -18.23
CA THR A 108 9.78 -10.98 -18.80
C THR A 108 9.70 -11.03 -20.33
N TYR A 109 10.61 -10.30 -20.96
CA TYR A 109 10.85 -10.35 -22.40
C TYR A 109 12.12 -11.17 -22.66
N ARG A 110 12.19 -11.88 -23.78
CA ARG A 110 13.45 -12.49 -24.21
C ARG A 110 14.38 -11.41 -24.74
N GLU A 111 13.87 -10.57 -25.65
CA GLU A 111 14.57 -9.40 -26.14
C GLU A 111 14.82 -8.36 -25.03
N CYS A 112 15.74 -7.43 -25.29
CA CYS A 112 16.00 -6.32 -24.37
C CYS A 112 15.04 -5.16 -24.65
N VAL A 113 13.81 -5.24 -24.13
CA VAL A 113 12.83 -4.15 -24.27
C VAL A 113 13.16 -3.02 -23.29
N THR A 114 13.50 -1.85 -23.80
CA THR A 114 13.73 -0.61 -23.02
C THR A 114 12.61 0.43 -23.19
N ASP A 115 11.73 0.23 -24.19
CA ASP A 115 10.62 1.14 -24.45
C ASP A 115 9.46 0.92 -23.46
N TYR A 116 9.27 1.90 -22.58
CA TYR A 116 8.17 1.92 -21.62
C TYR A 116 6.79 1.92 -22.27
N ALA A 117 6.59 2.64 -23.39
CA ALA A 117 5.28 2.73 -24.03
C ALA A 117 4.84 1.37 -24.57
N ARG A 118 5.78 0.64 -25.18
CA ARG A 118 5.58 -0.76 -25.56
C ARG A 118 5.18 -1.63 -24.37
N VAL A 119 5.92 -1.58 -23.27
CA VAL A 119 5.60 -2.39 -22.08
C VAL A 119 4.23 -2.05 -21.49
N GLU A 120 3.83 -0.77 -21.52
CA GLU A 120 2.50 -0.34 -21.09
C GLU A 120 1.37 -0.91 -21.96
N ALA A 121 1.56 -0.90 -23.28
CA ALA A 121 0.63 -1.49 -24.24
C ALA A 121 0.52 -3.00 -24.08
N ASP A 122 1.66 -3.70 -23.98
CA ASP A 122 1.73 -5.15 -23.79
C ASP A 122 1.09 -5.54 -22.46
N PHE A 123 1.39 -4.82 -21.37
CA PHE A 123 0.79 -5.08 -20.07
C PHE A 123 -0.71 -4.79 -20.05
N LYS A 124 -1.20 -3.79 -20.80
CA LYS A 124 -2.63 -3.57 -20.99
C LYS A 124 -3.29 -4.76 -21.69
N ALA A 125 -2.75 -5.20 -22.82
CA ALA A 125 -3.27 -6.34 -23.58
C ALA A 125 -3.28 -7.63 -22.73
N PHE A 126 -2.22 -7.86 -21.95
CA PHE A 126 -2.13 -8.99 -21.04
C PHE A 126 -3.21 -8.97 -19.96
N ARG A 127 -3.43 -7.81 -19.31
CA ARG A 127 -4.48 -7.66 -18.30
C ARG A 127 -5.88 -7.85 -18.86
N GLU A 128 -6.14 -7.36 -20.07
CA GLU A 128 -7.41 -7.55 -20.75
C GLU A 128 -7.68 -9.04 -21.01
N ARG A 129 -6.65 -9.81 -21.40
CA ARG A 129 -6.74 -11.27 -21.52
C ARG A 129 -6.95 -11.96 -20.18
N LEU A 130 -6.25 -11.56 -19.12
CA LEU A 130 -6.44 -12.16 -17.80
C LEU A 130 -7.88 -12.00 -17.28
N ARG A 131 -8.51 -10.85 -17.54
CA ARG A 131 -9.89 -10.57 -17.13
C ARG A 131 -10.92 -11.51 -17.78
N THR A 132 -10.61 -12.18 -18.88
CA THR A 132 -11.54 -13.14 -19.51
C THR A 132 -11.60 -14.48 -18.76
N VAL A 133 -10.66 -14.72 -17.84
CA VAL A 133 -10.56 -15.96 -17.06
C VAL A 133 -11.29 -15.85 -15.72
N GLY A 134 -11.52 -14.61 -15.26
CA GLY A 134 -12.22 -14.33 -14.01
C GLY A 134 -11.77 -13.01 -13.39
N ASP A 135 -12.28 -12.75 -12.20
CA ASP A 135 -11.90 -11.57 -11.43
C ASP A 135 -10.46 -11.68 -10.96
N PHE A 136 -9.64 -10.73 -11.41
CA PHE A 136 -8.22 -10.67 -11.09
C PHE A 136 -7.86 -9.29 -10.56
N HIS A 137 -7.64 -9.22 -9.25
CA HIS A 137 -7.09 -8.05 -8.60
C HIS A 137 -5.57 -8.15 -8.50
N TYR A 138 -4.90 -7.06 -8.83
CA TYR A 138 -3.45 -6.97 -8.80
C TYR A 138 -2.95 -5.57 -8.43
N VAL A 139 -1.70 -5.54 -7.98
CA VAL A 139 -0.84 -4.36 -7.92
C VAL A 139 0.40 -4.68 -8.73
N ALA A 140 0.82 -3.79 -9.64
CA ALA A 140 1.94 -4.04 -10.53
C ALA A 140 2.89 -2.83 -10.61
N THR A 141 4.16 -3.11 -10.85
CA THR A 141 5.22 -2.11 -11.02
C THR A 141 6.20 -2.58 -12.09
N LEU A 142 6.93 -1.65 -12.68
CA LEU A 142 8.04 -2.00 -13.56
C LEU A 142 9.31 -2.26 -12.75
N GLU A 143 10.29 -2.93 -13.35
CA GLU A 143 11.67 -2.99 -12.89
C GLU A 143 12.57 -2.97 -14.12
N VAL A 144 13.65 -2.17 -14.09
CA VAL A 144 14.76 -2.32 -15.03
C VAL A 144 15.69 -3.42 -14.55
N GLN A 145 15.84 -4.47 -15.35
CA GLN A 145 16.81 -5.53 -15.06
C GLN A 145 18.26 -5.06 -15.20
N LYS A 146 19.20 -5.83 -14.64
CA LYS A 146 20.65 -5.62 -14.83
C LYS A 146 21.09 -5.47 -16.28
N ARG A 147 20.41 -6.14 -17.22
CA ARG A 147 20.68 -6.06 -18.67
C ARG A 147 20.02 -4.88 -19.38
N GLY A 148 19.29 -4.02 -18.67
CA GLY A 148 18.51 -2.89 -19.22
C GLY A 148 17.07 -3.22 -19.63
N ALA A 149 16.71 -4.50 -19.75
CA ALA A 149 15.36 -4.91 -20.14
C ALA A 149 14.33 -4.60 -19.04
N LEU A 150 13.16 -4.09 -19.44
CA LEU A 150 12.04 -3.80 -18.56
C LEU A 150 11.23 -5.05 -18.24
N HIS A 151 10.98 -5.28 -16.96
CA HIS A 151 10.13 -6.34 -16.42
C HIS A 151 8.90 -5.78 -15.74
N VAL A 152 7.81 -6.56 -15.71
CA VAL A 152 6.61 -6.21 -14.94
C VAL A 152 6.48 -7.15 -13.75
N HIS A 153 6.53 -6.61 -12.53
CA HIS A 153 6.20 -7.33 -11.31
C HIS A 153 4.74 -7.13 -10.97
N ILE A 154 4.05 -8.20 -10.63
CA ILE A 154 2.62 -8.20 -10.31
C ILE A 154 2.43 -8.95 -9.00
N ALA A 155 1.95 -8.26 -7.97
CA ALA A 155 1.43 -8.84 -6.75
C ALA A 155 -0.06 -9.13 -6.93
N CYS A 156 -0.46 -10.37 -6.67
CA CYS A 156 -1.86 -10.79 -6.76
C CYS A 156 -2.18 -11.90 -5.75
N GLN A 157 -3.47 -12.23 -5.65
CA GLN A 157 -3.91 -13.45 -5.00
C GLN A 157 -3.67 -14.66 -5.93
N GLN A 158 -3.59 -15.84 -5.35
CA GLN A 158 -3.35 -17.06 -6.08
C GLN A 158 -4.47 -17.36 -7.07
N PHE A 159 -4.07 -17.80 -8.26
CA PHE A 159 -4.99 -18.51 -9.14
C PHE A 159 -5.22 -19.93 -8.61
N PRO A 160 -6.42 -20.51 -8.83
CA PRO A 160 -6.63 -21.94 -8.68
C PRO A 160 -5.52 -22.73 -9.37
N ALA A 161 -5.13 -23.90 -8.89
CA ALA A 161 -4.07 -24.69 -9.54
C ALA A 161 -4.47 -25.16 -10.95
N TRP A 162 -5.78 -25.30 -11.17
CA TRP A 162 -6.41 -25.74 -12.40
C TRP A 162 -7.58 -24.82 -12.73
N LEU A 163 -7.73 -24.51 -14.01
CA LEU A 163 -8.91 -23.89 -14.56
C LEU A 163 -9.63 -24.91 -15.42
N GLN A 164 -10.95 -24.84 -15.43
CA GLN A 164 -11.81 -25.70 -16.23
C GLN A 164 -12.63 -24.83 -17.17
N ASN A 165 -12.66 -25.18 -18.45
CA ASN A 165 -13.55 -24.50 -19.39
C ASN A 165 -14.96 -25.10 -19.34
N GLN A 166 -15.90 -24.46 -20.03
CA GLN A 166 -17.30 -24.92 -20.15
C GLN A 166 -17.46 -26.33 -20.73
N HIS A 167 -16.43 -26.88 -21.39
CA HIS A 167 -16.42 -28.23 -21.97
C HIS A 167 -15.76 -29.27 -21.06
N GLY A 168 -15.42 -28.93 -19.81
CA GLY A 168 -14.82 -29.85 -18.86
C GLY A 168 -13.31 -30.06 -19.01
N ILE A 169 -12.64 -29.36 -19.93
CA ILE A 169 -11.21 -29.49 -20.16
C ILE A 169 -10.45 -28.71 -19.07
N ARG A 170 -9.54 -29.40 -18.38
CA ARG A 170 -8.71 -28.83 -17.31
C ARG A 170 -7.35 -28.39 -17.85
N VAL A 171 -6.95 -27.17 -17.53
CA VAL A 171 -5.63 -26.61 -17.86
C VAL A 171 -4.98 -26.06 -16.60
N ARG A 172 -3.67 -26.27 -16.44
CA ARG A 172 -2.90 -25.63 -15.37
C ARG A 172 -2.95 -24.12 -15.56
N SER A 173 -3.35 -23.38 -14.54
CA SER A 173 -3.54 -21.93 -14.63
C SER A 173 -2.26 -21.19 -15.04
N TRP A 174 -1.10 -21.63 -14.54
CA TRP A 174 0.18 -21.04 -14.94
C TRP A 174 0.53 -21.26 -16.42
N ASN A 175 0.09 -22.37 -17.02
CA ASN A 175 0.30 -22.63 -18.44
C ASN A 175 -0.58 -21.69 -19.27
N LEU A 176 -1.83 -21.51 -18.85
CA LEU A 176 -2.74 -20.56 -19.48
C LEU A 176 -2.19 -19.13 -19.40
N ILE A 177 -1.79 -18.68 -18.22
CA ILE A 177 -1.26 -17.32 -18.00
C ILE A 177 0.03 -17.09 -18.82
N ARG A 178 0.97 -18.06 -18.84
CA ARG A 178 2.15 -18.00 -19.72
C ARG A 178 1.78 -17.91 -21.20
N SER A 179 0.79 -18.69 -21.63
CA SER A 179 0.31 -18.65 -23.02
C SER A 179 -0.32 -17.30 -23.36
N MET A 180 -1.03 -16.66 -22.42
CA MET A 180 -1.61 -15.34 -22.62
C MET A 180 -0.53 -14.27 -22.78
N TRP A 181 0.54 -14.33 -21.98
CA TRP A 181 1.67 -13.41 -22.14
C TRP A 181 2.36 -13.59 -23.49
N ARG A 182 2.64 -14.84 -23.88
CA ARG A 182 3.23 -15.16 -25.19
C ARG A 182 2.35 -14.76 -26.38
N ARG A 183 1.02 -14.75 -26.22
CA ARG A 183 0.10 -14.22 -27.24
C ARG A 183 0.20 -12.71 -27.42
N VAL A 184 0.71 -11.99 -26.42
CA VAL A 184 0.93 -10.53 -26.49
C VAL A 184 2.29 -10.26 -27.09
N VAL A 185 3.36 -10.83 -26.53
CA VAL A 185 4.74 -10.44 -26.88
C VAL A 185 5.40 -11.31 -27.95
N GLY A 186 4.73 -12.39 -28.38
CA GLY A 186 5.27 -13.39 -29.30
C GLY A 186 5.62 -14.71 -28.61
N LYS A 187 5.40 -15.82 -29.32
CA LYS A 187 5.52 -17.19 -28.80
C LYS A 187 6.88 -17.46 -28.13
N ASP A 188 7.95 -16.94 -28.72
CA ASP A 188 9.35 -17.20 -28.31
C ASP A 188 10.01 -16.03 -27.58
N ASN A 189 9.22 -15.03 -27.18
CA ASN A 189 9.71 -13.74 -26.69
C ASN A 189 9.24 -13.39 -25.27
N GLY A 190 8.49 -14.26 -24.58
CA GLY A 190 7.97 -13.96 -23.24
C GLY A 190 7.94 -15.15 -22.29
N ASN A 191 8.21 -14.87 -21.02
CA ASN A 191 7.98 -15.80 -19.91
C ASN A 191 7.29 -15.10 -18.74
N VAL A 192 6.61 -15.90 -17.91
CA VAL A 192 5.97 -15.45 -16.67
C VAL A 192 6.50 -16.30 -15.54
N ASP A 193 7.28 -15.73 -14.64
CA ASP A 193 7.75 -16.46 -13.47
C ASP A 193 6.78 -16.28 -12.31
N PHE A 194 6.52 -17.38 -11.59
CA PHE A 194 5.58 -17.42 -10.47
C PHE A 194 6.37 -17.66 -9.20
N THR A 195 6.33 -16.70 -8.29
CA THR A 195 6.96 -16.82 -6.98
C THR A 195 5.89 -16.81 -5.90
N ARG A 196 6.03 -17.73 -4.95
CA ARG A 196 5.17 -17.84 -3.77
C ARG A 196 6.05 -17.82 -2.54
N PRO A 197 5.95 -16.80 -1.67
CA PRO A 197 6.60 -16.84 -0.38
C PRO A 197 6.04 -18.03 0.42
N ARG A 198 6.91 -18.90 0.92
CA ARG A 198 6.52 -19.95 1.88
C ARG A 198 6.37 -19.37 3.28
N GLY A 199 5.42 -19.89 4.06
CA GLY A 199 5.20 -19.51 5.46
C GLY A 199 4.18 -18.39 5.64
N ARG A 200 4.06 -17.91 6.89
CA ARG A 200 3.16 -16.82 7.28
C ARG A 200 3.55 -15.50 6.60
N ASN A 201 2.65 -14.52 6.63
CA ASN A 201 2.89 -13.14 6.20
C ASN A 201 3.30 -12.96 4.72
N SER A 202 2.79 -13.81 3.83
CA SER A 202 2.99 -13.69 2.38
C SER A 202 2.64 -12.28 1.88
N ALA A 203 1.51 -11.71 2.33
CA ALA A 203 1.08 -10.36 1.99
C ALA A 203 2.07 -9.27 2.42
N HIS A 204 2.61 -9.35 3.64
CA HIS A 204 3.62 -8.39 4.09
C HIS A 204 4.90 -8.50 3.25
N ARG A 205 5.38 -9.74 3.03
CA ARG A 205 6.61 -9.99 2.25
C ARG A 205 6.47 -9.51 0.81
N ILE A 206 5.35 -9.80 0.16
CA ILE A 206 5.06 -9.34 -1.21
C ILE A 206 4.92 -7.83 -1.25
N ALA A 207 4.22 -7.21 -0.28
CA ALA A 207 4.07 -5.77 -0.20
C ALA A 207 5.43 -5.05 -0.06
N SER A 208 6.31 -5.56 0.81
CA SER A 208 7.67 -5.06 0.97
C SER A 208 8.50 -5.25 -0.31
N TYR A 209 8.39 -6.40 -0.96
CA TYR A 209 9.09 -6.68 -2.21
C TYR A 209 8.64 -5.76 -3.36
N ILE A 210 7.34 -5.67 -3.63
CA ILE A 210 6.83 -4.90 -4.77
C ILE A 210 7.00 -3.39 -4.59
N SER A 211 6.87 -2.89 -3.35
CA SER A 211 7.03 -1.46 -3.06
C SER A 211 8.49 -0.98 -3.25
N LYS A 212 9.48 -1.87 -3.12
CA LYS A 212 10.90 -1.56 -3.40
C LYS A 212 11.12 -1.07 -4.84
N TYR A 213 10.43 -1.67 -5.81
CA TYR A 213 10.60 -1.35 -7.23
C TYR A 213 9.92 -0.06 -7.65
N VAL A 214 8.87 0.35 -6.94
CA VAL A 214 8.21 1.64 -7.16
C VAL A 214 9.18 2.79 -6.90
N SER A 215 10.00 2.70 -5.85
CA SER A 215 11.00 3.71 -5.51
C SER A 215 12.09 3.81 -6.57
N LYS A 216 12.65 2.67 -7.02
CA LYS A 216 13.68 2.64 -8.06
C LYS A 216 13.23 3.29 -9.37
N ASN A 217 12.02 2.96 -9.84
CA ASN A 217 11.47 3.55 -11.06
C ASN A 217 11.25 5.06 -10.98
N LEU A 218 11.07 5.61 -9.77
CA LEU A 218 10.87 7.03 -9.54
C LEU A 218 12.20 7.79 -9.52
N GLU A 219 13.30 7.15 -9.14
CA GLU A 219 14.67 7.65 -9.21
C GLU A 219 15.21 7.68 -10.66
N GLU A 220 14.72 6.83 -11.56
CA GLU A 220 15.15 6.73 -12.97
C GLU A 220 14.44 7.69 -13.96
N SER A 221 14.04 8.88 -13.50
CA SER A 221 13.54 10.03 -14.32
C SER A 221 12.14 9.93 -14.96
N ARG A 222 11.25 9.04 -14.48
CA ARG A 222 9.85 9.01 -14.97
C ARG A 222 8.94 10.07 -14.33
N PHE A 223 9.37 11.33 -14.38
CA PHE A 223 8.55 12.46 -13.94
C PHE A 223 7.22 12.46 -14.72
N ASN A 224 6.08 12.55 -14.02
CA ASN A 224 4.72 12.50 -14.57
C ASN A 224 4.22 11.19 -15.24
N LYS A 225 4.96 10.07 -15.20
CA LYS A 225 4.42 8.77 -15.67
C LYS A 225 4.04 7.85 -14.50
N LYS A 226 3.09 6.94 -14.71
CA LYS A 226 2.60 6.03 -13.66
C LYS A 226 3.71 5.05 -13.25
N SER A 227 4.16 5.15 -12.00
CA SER A 227 5.17 4.23 -11.44
C SER A 227 4.64 2.86 -11.09
N TYR A 228 3.31 2.71 -11.02
CA TYR A 228 2.62 1.46 -10.71
C TYR A 228 1.22 1.44 -11.34
N TRP A 229 0.65 0.24 -11.43
CA TRP A 229 -0.76 0.00 -11.75
C TRP A 229 -1.42 -0.76 -10.61
N ALA A 230 -2.71 -0.52 -10.39
CA ALA A 230 -3.49 -1.27 -9.43
C ALA A 230 -4.92 -1.45 -9.93
N SER A 231 -5.55 -2.54 -9.53
CA SER A 231 -6.96 -2.78 -9.79
C SER A 231 -7.83 -1.82 -8.97
N ARG A 232 -8.91 -1.31 -9.57
CA ARG A 232 -9.81 -0.34 -8.90
C ARG A 232 -10.63 -0.95 -7.76
N GLY A 233 -10.86 -2.26 -7.77
CA GLY A 233 -11.65 -2.96 -6.74
C GLY A 233 -10.90 -3.29 -5.45
N ILE A 234 -9.62 -2.92 -5.33
CA ILE A 234 -8.87 -3.10 -4.08
C ILE A 234 -9.28 -1.99 -3.11
N SER A 235 -9.89 -2.36 -1.99
CA SER A 235 -10.26 -1.41 -0.93
C SER A 235 -9.03 -0.73 -0.34
N LYS A 236 -9.21 0.50 0.14
CA LYS A 236 -8.18 1.20 0.93
C LYS A 236 -8.21 0.66 2.37
N PRO A 237 -7.06 0.61 3.07
CA PRO A 237 -7.08 0.27 4.49
C PRO A 237 -7.87 1.30 5.28
N ASN A 238 -8.55 0.83 6.32
CA ASN A 238 -9.15 1.73 7.29
C ASN A 238 -8.03 2.41 8.08
N GLN A 239 -8.08 3.73 8.20
CA GLN A 239 -7.08 4.50 8.93
C GLN A 239 -7.75 5.55 9.79
N TYR A 240 -7.34 5.62 11.04
CA TYR A 240 -7.79 6.61 12.01
C TYR A 240 -6.64 7.03 12.93
N LYS A 241 -6.83 8.15 13.64
CA LYS A 241 -5.85 8.71 14.56
C LYS A 241 -6.44 8.81 15.96
N ILE A 242 -5.60 8.52 16.95
CA ILE A 242 -5.88 8.78 18.37
C ILE A 242 -4.87 9.83 18.82
N TYR A 243 -5.33 10.81 19.58
CA TYR A 243 -4.54 11.94 20.04
C TYR A 243 -4.34 11.83 21.54
N PHE A 244 -3.10 12.02 21.98
CA PHE A 244 -2.71 12.06 23.38
C PHE A 244 -2.06 13.39 23.69
N LYS A 245 -2.20 13.87 24.93
CA LYS A 245 -1.53 15.09 25.36
C LYS A 245 -0.01 14.92 25.26
N ALA A 246 0.71 16.01 25.01
CA ALA A 246 2.18 15.97 24.90
C ALA A 246 2.88 15.41 26.14
N ASP A 247 2.31 15.61 27.33
CA ASP A 247 2.83 15.13 28.61
C ASP A 247 2.47 13.68 28.93
N THR A 248 1.63 13.03 28.12
CA THR A 248 1.31 11.60 28.29
C THR A 248 2.56 10.77 28.06
N ASP A 249 2.92 9.87 28.99
CA ASP A 249 4.11 9.01 28.82
C ASP A 249 3.94 8.12 27.57
N SER A 250 4.95 8.10 26.71
CA SER A 250 4.95 7.26 25.52
C SER A 250 4.94 5.77 25.90
N PHE A 251 5.57 5.40 27.02
CA PHE A 251 5.57 4.02 27.50
C PHE A 251 4.14 3.52 27.77
N ASP A 252 3.29 4.33 28.40
CA ASP A 252 1.89 3.98 28.65
C ASP A 252 1.13 3.74 27.35
N ILE A 253 1.35 4.60 26.34
CA ILE A 253 0.74 4.44 25.02
C ILE A 253 1.22 3.12 24.37
N VAL A 254 2.50 2.80 24.47
CA VAL A 254 3.07 1.56 23.93
C VAL A 254 2.48 0.32 24.62
N VAL A 255 2.32 0.36 25.95
CA VAL A 255 1.70 -0.72 26.72
C VAL A 255 0.25 -0.92 26.30
N LEU A 256 -0.52 0.16 26.12
CA LEU A 256 -1.90 0.09 25.64
C LEU A 256 -1.98 -0.56 24.25
N VAL A 257 -1.06 -0.23 23.33
CA VAL A 257 -1.00 -0.85 22.00
C VAL A 257 -0.72 -2.36 22.11
N ALA A 258 0.23 -2.76 22.96
CA ALA A 258 0.56 -4.17 23.16
C ALA A 258 -0.60 -4.96 23.77
N GLN A 259 -1.32 -4.38 24.74
CA GLN A 259 -2.52 -4.96 25.33
C GLN A 259 -3.62 -5.15 24.29
N GLU A 260 -3.89 -4.13 23.47
CA GLU A 260 -4.87 -4.21 22.38
C GLU A 260 -4.52 -5.31 21.37
N PHE A 261 -3.23 -5.46 21.04
CA PHE A 261 -2.79 -6.52 20.14
C PHE A 261 -3.05 -7.91 20.71
N SER A 262 -2.74 -8.10 22.00
CA SER A 262 -3.01 -9.34 22.73
C SER A 262 -4.50 -9.66 22.77
N MET A 263 -5.34 -8.68 23.14
CA MET A 263 -6.80 -8.86 23.21
C MET A 263 -7.43 -9.19 21.85
N ARG A 264 -6.90 -8.65 20.75
CA ARG A 264 -7.35 -8.95 19.38
C ARG A 264 -6.78 -10.26 18.82
N GLY A 265 -5.95 -10.97 19.59
CA GLY A 265 -5.34 -12.25 19.22
C GLY A 265 -4.31 -12.13 18.11
N PHE A 266 -3.59 -11.01 18.03
CA PHE A 266 -2.43 -10.91 17.15
C PHE A 266 -1.20 -11.55 17.81
N ASP A 267 -0.55 -12.50 17.15
CA ASP A 267 0.56 -13.29 17.69
C ASP A 267 1.91 -12.97 17.04
N ASP A 268 1.91 -12.41 15.83
CA ASP A 268 3.12 -11.99 15.12
C ASP A 268 3.32 -10.48 15.21
N ILE A 269 4.02 -10.04 16.26
CA ILE A 269 4.23 -8.62 16.56
C ILE A 269 5.66 -8.21 16.17
N THR A 270 5.77 -7.09 15.46
CA THR A 270 7.03 -6.42 15.13
C THR A 270 6.98 -4.99 15.64
N GLN A 271 8.06 -4.52 16.26
CA GLN A 271 8.17 -3.14 16.75
C GLN A 271 9.49 -2.52 16.31
N TYR A 272 9.46 -1.20 16.12
CA TYR A 272 10.62 -0.38 15.80
C TYR A 272 10.49 0.97 16.50
N HIS A 273 11.59 1.47 17.04
CA HIS A 273 11.64 2.77 17.71
C HIS A 273 12.84 3.53 17.18
N ASP A 274 12.60 4.72 16.66
CA ASP A 274 13.64 5.67 16.30
C ASP A 274 13.66 6.80 17.32
N ARG A 275 14.65 6.77 18.21
CA ARG A 275 14.84 7.78 19.25
C ARG A 275 15.20 9.15 18.68
N LEU A 276 15.90 9.20 17.54
CA LEU A 276 16.37 10.45 16.95
C LEU A 276 15.21 11.22 16.32
N ASN A 277 14.27 10.49 15.72
CA ASN A 277 13.09 11.07 15.07
C ASN A 277 11.82 11.00 15.95
N SER A 278 11.96 10.54 17.20
CA SER A 278 10.90 10.45 18.22
C SER A 278 9.62 9.79 17.71
N PHE A 279 9.75 8.58 17.18
CA PHE A 279 8.58 7.80 16.76
C PHE A 279 8.71 6.32 17.09
N TYR A 280 7.55 5.71 17.34
CA TYR A 280 7.41 4.26 17.44
C TYR A 280 6.55 3.73 16.30
N TRP A 281 6.90 2.56 15.81
CA TRP A 281 6.11 1.82 14.83
C TRP A 281 5.89 0.39 15.31
N PHE A 282 4.66 -0.06 15.20
CA PHE A 282 4.25 -1.42 15.52
C PHE A 282 3.51 -2.01 14.33
N ALA A 283 3.69 -3.30 14.11
CA ALA A 283 2.85 -4.09 13.23
C ALA A 283 2.50 -5.40 13.90
N ALA A 284 1.28 -5.86 13.66
CA ALA A 284 0.85 -7.16 14.13
C ALA A 284 0.01 -7.89 13.08
N GLY A 285 0.17 -9.21 12.99
CA GLY A 285 -0.57 -10.09 12.11
C GLY A 285 -1.30 -11.19 12.86
N LYS A 286 -2.34 -11.77 12.26
CA LYS A 286 -2.96 -13.03 12.73
C LYS A 286 -2.29 -14.20 12.01
N GLY A 287 -1.70 -15.11 12.77
CA GLY A 287 -1.00 -16.31 12.29
C GLY A 287 -1.86 -17.36 11.61
#